data_AF-A0A286NH64-F1
#
_entry.id   AF-A0A286NH64-F1
#
_cell.length_a   1.000
_cell.length_b   1.000
_cell.length_c   1.000
_cell.angle_alpha   90.00
_cell.angle_beta   90.00
_cell.angle_gamma   90.00
#
_symmetry.space_group_name_H-M   'P 1'
#
loop_
_entity.id
_entity.type
_entity.pdbx_description
1 polymer ?
#
loop_
_entity_poly.entity_id
_entity_poly.type
_entity_poly.pdbx_seq_one_letter_code
_entity_poly.pdbx_strand_id
1 'polypeptide(L)'
;RLRNLTYSAPLYVDITKTVVREDTVKVSHPKTFIGKIPIMLRSTYCILSGLSDRDLTELNECPLDPGGYFVVNGSEKVLIAQEKMATNTVYVFSMKDSKYAYKAEIRSCLEHSSRPTSTLWVNMMSRGGQTMKKTSIGQKIIAVIPYIKQEIPIMIVFRALGFVADRDILEHIIYDFDD
;
A
#
# COMPACT_ATOMS: atom_id res chain seq x y z
N ARG A 1 9.70 30.32 -12.47
CA ARG A 1 8.27 30.64 -12.68
C ARG A 1 8.06 31.31 -14.04
N LEU A 2 8.55 32.53 -14.27
CA LEU A 2 8.34 33.35 -15.48
C LEU A 2 8.67 32.69 -16.84
N ARG A 3 9.62 31.75 -16.88
CA ARG A 3 10.05 31.07 -18.12
C ARG A 3 9.27 29.78 -18.43
N ASN A 4 8.20 29.49 -17.70
CA ASN A 4 7.43 28.24 -17.84
C ASN A 4 8.26 26.95 -17.69
N LEU A 5 9.33 27.00 -16.90
CA LEU A 5 10.20 25.84 -16.64
C LEU A 5 9.68 25.00 -15.47
N THR A 6 10.02 23.72 -15.49
CA THR A 6 9.85 22.81 -14.34
C THR A 6 11.07 22.86 -13.44
N TYR A 7 10.87 23.24 -12.19
CA TYR A 7 11.91 23.25 -11.16
C TYR A 7 12.20 21.81 -10.73
N SER A 8 13.31 21.26 -11.21
CA SER A 8 13.70 19.86 -11.04
C SER A 8 15.22 19.73 -10.98
N ALA A 9 15.69 18.71 -10.26
CA ALA A 9 17.11 18.36 -10.18
C ALA A 9 17.41 17.10 -11.00
N PRO A 10 18.58 17.01 -11.63
CA PRO A 10 19.01 15.79 -12.32
C PRO A 10 19.30 14.66 -11.32
N LEU A 11 18.88 13.45 -11.66
CA LEU A 11 19.10 12.23 -10.90
C LEU A 11 20.14 11.36 -11.61
N TYR A 12 21.16 10.96 -10.87
CA TYR A 12 22.25 10.10 -11.35
C TYR A 12 22.34 8.84 -10.49
N VAL A 13 22.69 7.71 -11.11
CA VAL A 13 22.88 6.43 -10.43
C VAL A 13 24.11 5.70 -10.98
N ASP A 14 24.71 4.85 -10.15
CA ASP A 14 25.81 3.99 -10.57
C ASP A 14 25.26 2.66 -11.07
N ILE A 15 25.56 2.30 -12.32
CA ILE A 15 25.06 1.08 -12.96
C ILE A 15 26.19 0.07 -13.08
N THR A 16 26.03 -1.09 -12.45
CA THR A 16 26.96 -2.21 -12.63
C THR A 16 26.34 -3.25 -13.55
N LYS A 17 26.95 -3.44 -14.73
CA LYS A 17 26.57 -4.47 -15.70
C LYS A 17 27.48 -5.68 -15.54
N THR A 18 26.89 -6.82 -15.17
CA THR A 18 27.61 -8.10 -15.13
C THR A 18 27.23 -8.91 -16.37
N VAL A 19 28.20 -9.28 -17.19
CA VAL A 19 28.04 -10.14 -18.36
C VAL A 19 28.65 -11.49 -18.04
N VAL A 20 27.81 -12.53 -17.98
CA VAL A 20 28.25 -13.90 -17.71
C VAL A 20 28.39 -14.63 -19.03
N ARG A 21 29.63 -14.99 -19.40
CA ARG A 21 29.99 -15.92 -20.50
C ARG A 21 30.87 -17.03 -19.90
N GLU A 22 31.83 -17.57 -20.65
CA GLU A 22 32.86 -18.47 -20.10
C GLU A 22 33.67 -17.75 -19.01
N ASP A 23 34.00 -16.47 -19.22
CA ASP A 23 34.49 -15.56 -18.19
C ASP A 23 33.40 -14.56 -17.74
N THR A 24 33.37 -14.24 -16.44
CA THR A 24 32.46 -13.23 -15.89
C THR A 24 33.12 -11.84 -15.97
N VAL A 25 32.56 -10.94 -16.78
CA VAL A 25 33.03 -9.56 -16.92
C VAL A 25 32.06 -8.61 -16.22
N LYS A 26 32.58 -7.79 -15.29
CA LYS A 26 31.83 -6.71 -14.62
C LYS A 26 32.26 -5.36 -15.18
N VAL A 27 31.32 -4.59 -15.70
CA VAL A 27 31.52 -3.22 -16.20
C VAL A 27 30.73 -2.28 -15.30
N SER A 28 31.38 -1.25 -14.76
CA SER A 28 30.73 -0.22 -13.93
C SER A 28 30.58 1.08 -14.71
N HIS A 29 29.40 1.68 -14.66
CA HIS A 29 29.05 2.97 -15.24
C HIS A 29 28.66 3.95 -14.12
N PRO A 30 29.64 4.68 -13.55
CA PRO A 30 29.37 5.62 -12.47
C PRO A 30 28.64 6.86 -12.99
N LYS A 31 27.81 7.47 -12.14
CA LYS A 31 27.07 8.73 -12.39
C LYS A 31 26.30 8.74 -13.71
N THR A 32 25.59 7.66 -14.01
CA THR A 32 24.73 7.59 -15.19
C THR A 32 23.47 8.42 -14.95
N PHE A 33 23.19 9.39 -15.83
CA PHE A 33 21.96 10.19 -15.78
C PHE A 33 20.73 9.33 -16.11
N ILE A 34 19.71 9.34 -15.24
CA ILE A 34 18.48 8.56 -15.45
C ILE A 34 17.22 9.42 -15.57
N GLY A 35 17.29 10.71 -15.24
CA GLY A 35 16.14 11.60 -15.38
C GLY A 35 16.20 12.82 -14.48
N LYS A 36 15.08 13.52 -14.36
CA LYS A 36 14.94 14.68 -13.46
C LYS A 36 13.80 14.42 -12.49
N ILE A 37 14.00 14.78 -11.22
CA ILE A 37 12.96 14.76 -10.18
C ILE A 37 12.54 16.20 -9.86
N PRO A 38 11.24 16.53 -9.91
CA PRO A 38 10.74 17.81 -9.41
C PRO A 38 11.12 18.03 -7.95
N ILE A 39 11.69 19.19 -7.63
CA ILE A 39 12.10 19.53 -6.26
C ILE A 39 11.02 20.39 -5.62
N MET A 40 10.65 20.05 -4.40
CA MET A 40 9.72 20.86 -3.61
C MET A 40 10.43 22.12 -3.13
N LEU A 41 9.83 23.29 -3.29
CA LEU A 41 10.41 24.54 -2.81
C LEU A 41 10.57 24.52 -1.29
N ARG A 42 11.71 25.05 -0.83
CA ARG A 42 12.17 25.05 0.57
C ARG A 42 12.41 23.66 1.20
N SER A 43 12.36 22.57 0.43
CA SER A 43 12.86 21.26 0.90
C SER A 43 14.38 21.25 1.07
N THR A 44 14.93 20.24 1.74
CA THR A 44 16.37 20.08 1.99
C THR A 44 17.24 20.07 0.72
N TYR A 45 16.67 19.67 -0.42
CA TYR A 45 17.37 19.64 -1.72
C TYR A 45 17.10 20.87 -2.60
N CYS A 46 16.34 21.85 -2.09
CA CYS A 46 16.06 23.10 -2.78
C CYS A 46 17.19 24.11 -2.54
N ILE A 47 17.49 24.94 -3.55
CA ILE A 47 18.48 26.02 -3.44
C ILE A 47 18.11 27.08 -2.39
N LEU A 48 16.82 27.18 -2.04
CA LEU A 48 16.32 28.13 -1.04
C LEU A 48 16.45 27.61 0.40
N SER A 49 16.86 26.35 0.58
CA SER A 49 16.99 25.74 1.90
C SER A 49 18.12 26.39 2.68
N GLY A 50 17.84 26.85 3.90
CA GLY A 50 18.84 27.43 4.81
C GLY A 50 19.33 28.83 4.44
N LEU A 51 18.75 29.49 3.43
CA LEU A 51 19.04 30.90 3.14
C LEU A 51 18.41 31.83 4.18
N SER A 52 19.08 32.95 4.46
CA SER A 52 18.51 33.99 5.32
C SER A 52 17.43 34.80 4.60
N ASP A 53 16.57 35.49 5.35
CA ASP A 53 15.53 36.35 4.79
C ASP A 53 16.10 37.42 3.85
N ARG A 54 17.32 37.90 4.13
CA ARG A 54 18.02 38.85 3.26
C ARG A 54 18.38 38.20 1.93
N ASP A 55 19.01 37.02 1.96
CA ASP A 55 19.45 36.32 0.74
C ASP A 55 18.25 35.88 -0.12
N LEU A 56 17.13 35.51 0.50
CA LEU A 56 15.87 35.24 -0.20
C LEU A 56 15.35 36.48 -0.95
N THR A 57 15.38 37.63 -0.27
CA THR A 57 14.95 38.91 -0.87
C THR A 57 15.87 39.31 -2.04
N GLU A 58 17.18 39.07 -1.92
CA GLU A 58 18.15 39.28 -3.02
C GLU A 58 17.85 38.39 -4.24
N LEU A 59 17.31 37.18 -4.02
CA LEU A 59 16.88 36.27 -5.08
C LEU A 59 15.47 36.57 -5.62
N ASN A 60 14.82 37.65 -5.19
CA ASN A 60 13.43 38.00 -5.50
C ASN A 60 12.41 36.94 -5.05
N GLU A 61 12.70 36.22 -3.97
CA GLU A 61 11.75 35.31 -3.33
C GLU A 61 11.21 35.95 -2.05
N CYS A 62 9.96 35.62 -1.68
CA CYS A 62 9.33 36.18 -0.49
C CYS A 62 9.81 35.42 0.77
N PRO A 63 10.33 36.09 1.82
CA PRO A 63 10.67 35.43 3.08
C PRO A 63 9.48 34.72 3.76
N LEU A 64 8.28 35.26 3.58
CA LEU A 64 7.03 34.74 4.16
C LEU A 64 6.40 33.58 3.36
N ASP A 65 6.93 33.21 2.19
CA ASP A 65 6.43 32.08 1.41
C ASP A 65 6.68 30.75 2.17
N PRO A 66 5.68 29.96 2.57
CA PRO A 66 5.93 28.72 3.31
C PRO A 66 6.69 27.66 2.50
N GLY A 67 6.68 27.73 1.17
CA GLY A 67 7.16 26.64 0.31
C GLY A 67 6.25 25.40 0.40
N GLY A 68 6.80 24.20 0.20
CA GLY A 68 6.00 22.97 0.30
C GLY A 68 5.20 22.60 -0.96
N TYR A 69 5.48 23.27 -2.09
CA TYR A 69 4.86 23.04 -3.38
C TYR A 69 5.90 22.87 -4.49
N PHE A 70 5.46 22.40 -5.65
CA PHE A 70 6.28 22.15 -6.82
C PHE A 70 5.98 23.16 -7.91
N VAL A 71 7.01 23.59 -8.65
CA VAL A 71 6.86 24.41 -9.85
C VAL A 71 7.03 23.52 -11.08
N VAL A 72 5.95 23.27 -11.80
CA VAL A 72 5.92 22.42 -13.01
C VAL A 72 5.37 23.23 -14.17
N ASN A 73 6.16 23.35 -15.24
CA ASN A 73 5.85 24.17 -16.42
C ASN A 73 5.44 25.61 -16.05
N GLY A 74 6.16 26.22 -15.09
CA GLY A 74 5.85 27.56 -14.56
C GLY A 74 4.66 27.64 -13.59
N SER A 75 3.84 26.60 -13.50
CA SER A 75 2.68 26.55 -12.60
C SER A 75 3.04 25.95 -11.24
N GLU A 76 2.41 26.47 -10.20
CA GLU A 76 2.56 25.96 -8.83
C GLU A 76 1.57 24.83 -8.57
N LYS A 77 2.06 23.75 -7.97
CA LYS A 77 1.32 22.51 -7.73
C LYS A 77 1.55 22.02 -6.30
N VAL A 78 0.47 21.80 -5.57
CA VAL A 78 0.48 21.24 -4.21
C VAL A 78 -0.10 19.83 -4.28
N LEU A 79 0.52 18.89 -3.57
CA LEU A 79 -0.05 17.55 -3.38
C LEU A 79 -0.98 17.58 -2.17
N ILE A 80 -2.23 17.19 -2.37
CA ILE A 80 -3.24 17.13 -1.30
C ILE A 80 -3.19 15.74 -0.66
N ALA A 81 -3.06 15.70 0.66
CA ALA A 81 -3.11 14.46 1.43
C ALA A 81 -4.41 13.71 1.16
N GLN A 82 -4.31 12.39 0.96
CA GLN A 82 -5.45 11.52 0.69
C GLN A 82 -5.69 10.63 1.90
N GLU A 83 -6.87 10.76 2.51
CA GLU A 83 -7.30 9.88 3.59
C GLU A 83 -7.68 8.49 3.04
N LYS A 84 -7.23 7.44 3.71
CA LYS A 84 -7.53 6.05 3.37
C LYS A 84 -7.66 5.23 4.66
N MET A 85 -8.47 4.17 4.62
CA MET A 85 -8.54 3.21 5.73
C MET A 85 -7.16 2.62 6.00
N ALA A 86 -6.81 2.45 7.28
CA ALA A 86 -5.53 1.89 7.67
C ALA A 86 -5.37 0.46 7.14
N THR A 87 -4.16 0.14 6.70
CA THR A 87 -3.78 -1.21 6.30
C THR A 87 -3.26 -2.00 7.50
N ASN A 88 -3.14 -3.31 7.36
CA ASN A 88 -2.65 -4.24 8.39
C ASN A 88 -3.46 -4.20 9.70
N THR A 89 -4.75 -3.85 9.59
CA THR A 89 -5.72 -3.87 10.69
C THR A 89 -6.92 -4.71 10.28
N VAL A 90 -7.52 -5.44 11.23
CA VAL A 90 -8.73 -6.23 11.02
C VAL A 90 -9.95 -5.36 11.30
N TYR A 91 -10.82 -5.19 10.31
CA TYR A 91 -12.10 -4.51 10.48
C TYR A 91 -13.25 -5.50 10.41
N VAL A 92 -14.17 -5.48 11.37
CA VAL A 92 -15.35 -6.36 11.40
C VAL A 92 -16.61 -5.53 11.28
N PHE A 93 -17.43 -5.84 10.27
CA PHE A 93 -18.67 -5.13 9.98
C PHE A 93 -19.87 -6.06 10.13
N SER A 94 -20.93 -5.56 10.78
CA SER A 94 -22.26 -6.19 10.73
C SER A 94 -22.98 -5.74 9.46
N MET A 95 -23.54 -6.69 8.72
CA MET A 95 -24.25 -6.45 7.47
C MET A 95 -25.75 -6.65 7.66
N LYS A 96 -26.57 -5.77 7.09
CA LYS A 96 -28.03 -5.93 7.01
C LYS A 96 -28.42 -6.39 5.61
N ASP A 97 -29.37 -7.30 5.51
CA ASP A 97 -29.96 -7.80 4.26
C ASP A 97 -28.94 -8.24 3.19
N SER A 98 -27.86 -8.89 3.64
CA SER A 98 -26.78 -9.39 2.78
C SER A 98 -26.63 -10.91 2.86
N LYS A 99 -25.93 -11.48 1.88
CA LYS A 99 -25.48 -12.89 1.90
C LYS A 99 -24.69 -13.23 3.17
N TYR A 100 -23.99 -12.24 3.71
CA TYR A 100 -23.18 -12.36 4.94
C TYR A 100 -23.86 -11.61 6.08
N ALA A 101 -23.85 -12.19 7.28
CA ALA A 101 -24.24 -11.50 8.51
C ALA A 101 -23.10 -10.62 9.03
N TYR A 102 -21.87 -11.14 8.97
CA TYR A 102 -20.66 -10.42 9.37
C TYR A 102 -19.58 -10.54 8.30
N LYS A 103 -18.84 -9.46 8.10
CA LYS A 103 -17.73 -9.36 7.15
C LYS A 103 -16.49 -8.85 7.89
N ALA A 104 -15.45 -9.68 7.98
CA ALA A 104 -14.13 -9.22 8.38
C ALA A 104 -13.32 -8.86 7.13
N GLU A 105 -12.79 -7.64 7.08
CA GLU A 105 -11.92 -7.16 6.02
C GLU A 105 -10.51 -6.92 6.56
N ILE A 106 -9.54 -7.51 5.86
CA ILE A 106 -8.12 -7.44 6.23
C ILE A 106 -7.36 -6.95 5.00
N ARG A 107 -6.91 -5.69 5.04
CA ARG A 107 -6.17 -5.04 3.94
C ARG A 107 -4.68 -5.08 4.25
N SER A 108 -3.99 -6.08 3.72
CA SER A 108 -2.56 -6.27 3.97
C SER A 108 -1.72 -5.44 3.01
N CYS A 109 -0.74 -4.71 3.54
CA CYS A 109 0.22 -3.93 2.77
C CYS A 109 1.61 -4.12 3.37
N LEU A 110 2.56 -4.62 2.58
CA LEU A 110 3.92 -4.82 3.05
C LEU A 110 4.62 -3.46 3.16
N GLU A 111 5.25 -3.21 4.30
CA GLU A 111 6.02 -1.99 4.53
C GLU A 111 7.18 -1.90 3.52
N HIS A 112 7.41 -0.71 2.99
CA HIS A 112 8.44 -0.44 1.97
C HIS A 112 8.35 -1.29 0.68
N SER A 113 7.17 -1.83 0.37
CA SER A 113 6.96 -2.58 -0.87
C SER A 113 6.24 -1.75 -1.93
N SER A 114 6.56 -1.99 -3.20
CA SER A 114 5.78 -1.50 -4.34
C SER A 114 4.53 -2.35 -4.61
N ARG A 115 4.34 -3.45 -3.87
CA ARG A 115 3.18 -4.32 -4.03
C ARG A 115 1.90 -3.59 -3.62
N PRO A 116 0.83 -3.65 -4.44
CA PRO A 116 -0.44 -3.07 -4.05
C PRO A 116 -1.01 -3.79 -2.83
N THR A 117 -1.88 -3.09 -2.11
CA THR A 117 -2.62 -3.66 -0.98
C THR A 117 -3.41 -4.89 -1.41
N SER A 118 -3.30 -5.96 -0.65
CA SER A 118 -4.00 -7.23 -0.89
C SER A 118 -5.10 -7.39 0.15
N THR A 119 -6.35 -7.57 -0.30
CA THR A 119 -7.50 -7.66 0.61
C THR A 119 -7.97 -9.10 0.76
N LEU A 120 -7.96 -9.60 1.99
CA LEU A 120 -8.59 -10.85 2.40
C LEU A 120 -9.93 -10.52 3.08
N TRP A 121 -10.96 -11.33 2.81
CA TRP A 121 -12.20 -11.28 3.59
C TRP A 121 -12.48 -12.61 4.27
N VAL A 122 -12.97 -12.54 5.51
CA VAL A 122 -13.49 -13.70 6.25
C VAL A 122 -14.92 -13.38 6.66
N ASN A 123 -15.89 -14.11 6.10
CA ASN A 123 -17.30 -13.76 6.15
C ASN A 123 -18.10 -14.87 6.81
N MET A 124 -19.00 -14.49 7.71
CA MET A 124 -20.01 -15.38 8.26
C MET A 124 -21.27 -15.30 7.43
N MET A 125 -21.73 -16.42 6.89
CA MET A 125 -22.99 -16.49 6.14
C MET A 125 -24.19 -16.09 7.01
N SER A 126 -25.16 -15.40 6.42
CA SER A 126 -26.40 -15.07 7.09
C SER A 126 -27.23 -16.34 7.37
N ARG A 127 -27.99 -16.34 8.47
CA ARG A 127 -28.92 -17.42 8.82
C ARG A 127 -30.13 -17.38 7.86
N GLY A 128 -30.01 -18.03 6.71
CA GLY A 128 -31.11 -18.35 5.79
C GLY A 128 -31.90 -17.16 5.23
N GLY A 129 -31.69 -16.83 3.96
CA GLY A 129 -32.68 -16.12 3.15
C GLY A 129 -33.79 -17.08 2.67
N GLN A 130 -35.01 -16.56 2.48
CA GLN A 130 -36.30 -17.26 2.27
C GLN A 130 -36.36 -18.35 1.18
N THR A 131 -35.32 -18.55 0.38
CA THR A 131 -35.30 -19.46 -0.79
C THR A 131 -34.53 -20.77 -0.58
N MET A 132 -33.78 -20.93 0.52
CA MET A 132 -33.09 -22.19 0.81
C MET A 132 -33.91 -22.99 1.81
N LYS A 133 -34.59 -24.03 1.31
CA LYS A 133 -35.23 -25.09 2.10
C LYS A 133 -34.38 -25.40 3.32
N LYS A 134 -35.02 -25.47 4.50
CA LYS A 134 -34.48 -25.92 5.80
C LYS A 134 -33.47 -27.05 5.62
N THR A 135 -32.23 -26.68 5.37
CA THR A 135 -31.09 -27.59 5.39
C THR A 135 -30.39 -27.22 6.68
N SER A 136 -30.26 -28.19 7.57
CA SER A 136 -29.77 -28.12 8.95
C SER A 136 -28.30 -27.69 9.08
N ILE A 137 -27.78 -26.92 8.12
CA ILE A 137 -26.38 -26.53 8.06
C ILE A 137 -26.28 -25.13 8.65
N GLY A 138 -25.58 -25.03 9.78
CA GLY A 138 -25.39 -23.79 10.55
C GLY A 138 -24.67 -22.68 9.77
N GLN A 139 -24.37 -21.59 10.48
CA GLN A 139 -23.65 -20.44 9.90
C GLN A 139 -22.23 -20.86 9.50
N LYS A 140 -21.95 -20.87 8.20
CA LYS A 140 -20.62 -21.16 7.68
C LYS A 140 -19.75 -19.92 7.69
N ILE A 141 -18.47 -20.10 8.01
CA ILE A 141 -17.44 -19.08 7.84
C ILE A 141 -16.64 -19.42 6.56
N ILE A 142 -16.54 -18.44 5.67
CA ILE A 142 -15.85 -18.56 4.39
C ILE A 142 -14.77 -17.49 4.27
N ALA A 143 -13.69 -17.80 3.56
CA ALA A 143 -12.65 -16.87 3.18
C ALA A 143 -12.77 -16.53 1.69
N VAL A 144 -12.57 -15.26 1.36
CA VAL A 144 -12.33 -14.77 -0.01
C VAL A 144 -10.88 -14.34 -0.07
N ILE A 145 -10.10 -15.12 -0.80
CA ILE A 145 -8.65 -14.93 -0.93
C ILE A 145 -8.38 -14.13 -2.20
N PRO A 146 -7.47 -13.14 -2.16
CA PRO A 146 -7.04 -12.40 -3.35
C PRO A 146 -6.72 -13.34 -4.52
N TYR A 147 -7.18 -12.98 -5.71
CA TYR A 147 -6.95 -13.72 -6.95
C TYR A 147 -7.63 -15.09 -7.05
N ILE A 148 -8.44 -15.49 -6.06
CA ILE A 148 -9.27 -16.70 -6.11
C ILE A 148 -10.75 -16.31 -6.33
N LYS A 149 -11.35 -16.84 -7.40
CA LYS A 149 -12.75 -16.51 -7.77
C LYS A 149 -13.79 -17.18 -6.87
N GLN A 150 -13.44 -18.34 -6.30
CA GLN A 150 -14.35 -19.14 -5.49
C GLN A 150 -14.16 -18.83 -4.02
N GLU A 151 -15.27 -18.83 -3.28
CA GLU A 151 -15.28 -18.74 -1.83
C GLU A 151 -14.84 -20.08 -1.22
N ILE A 152 -13.91 -20.03 -0.26
CA ILE A 152 -13.34 -21.23 0.34
C ILE A 152 -13.74 -21.29 1.81
N PRO A 153 -14.40 -22.36 2.29
CA PRO A 153 -14.63 -22.59 3.71
C PRO A 153 -13.34 -22.46 4.54
N ILE A 154 -13.40 -21.79 5.69
CA ILE A 154 -12.19 -21.48 6.48
C ILE A 154 -11.40 -22.74 6.89
N MET A 155 -12.09 -23.84 7.18
CA MET A 155 -11.47 -25.13 7.53
C MET A 155 -10.58 -25.68 6.41
N ILE A 156 -10.95 -25.46 5.13
CA ILE A 156 -10.14 -25.90 3.99
C ILE A 156 -8.85 -25.06 3.91
N VAL A 157 -8.93 -23.77 4.25
CA VAL A 157 -7.75 -22.89 4.28
C VAL A 157 -6.75 -23.36 5.34
N PHE A 158 -7.20 -23.67 6.56
CA PHE A 158 -6.33 -24.22 7.60
C PHE A 158 -5.67 -25.56 7.21
N ARG A 159 -6.44 -26.46 6.59
CA ARG A 159 -5.88 -27.72 6.05
C ARG A 159 -4.83 -27.48 4.97
N ALA A 160 -5.05 -26.50 4.10
CA ALA A 160 -4.06 -26.10 3.09
C ALA A 160 -2.79 -25.47 3.70
N LEU A 161 -2.88 -24.86 4.88
CA LEU A 161 -1.73 -24.35 5.65
C LEU A 161 -0.95 -25.45 6.37
N GLY A 162 -1.45 -26.70 6.39
CA GLY A 162 -0.76 -27.86 6.96
C GLY A 162 -1.35 -28.41 8.26
N PHE A 163 -2.44 -27.81 8.79
CA PHE A 163 -3.10 -28.31 9.98
C PHE A 163 -4.06 -29.47 9.64
N VAL A 164 -3.73 -30.69 10.09
CA VAL A 164 -4.49 -31.90 9.73
C VAL A 164 -5.55 -32.25 10.78
N ALA A 165 -5.23 -32.09 12.07
CA ALA A 165 -6.15 -32.40 13.16
C ALA A 165 -7.12 -31.23 13.39
N ASP A 166 -8.41 -31.52 13.57
CA ASP A 166 -9.42 -30.48 13.81
C ASP A 166 -9.19 -29.76 15.14
N ARG A 167 -8.64 -30.45 16.14
CA ARG A 167 -8.26 -29.86 17.43
C ARG A 167 -7.23 -28.75 17.24
N ASP A 168 -6.16 -29.00 16.50
CA ASP A 168 -5.11 -28.00 16.21
C ASP A 168 -5.72 -26.77 15.52
N ILE A 169 -6.65 -26.98 14.57
CA ILE A 169 -7.33 -25.88 13.89
C ILE A 169 -8.14 -25.03 14.89
N LEU A 170 -8.89 -25.68 15.79
CA LEU A 170 -9.67 -24.98 16.80
C LEU A 170 -8.79 -24.21 17.80
N GLU A 171 -7.65 -24.78 18.21
CA GLU A 171 -6.67 -24.15 19.11
C GLU A 171 -6.09 -22.84 18.51
N HIS A 172 -6.08 -22.69 17.18
CA HIS A 172 -5.65 -21.45 16.51
C HIS A 172 -6.76 -20.40 16.34
N ILE A 173 -8.03 -20.78 16.51
CA ILE A 173 -9.18 -19.90 16.34
C ILE A 173 -9.72 -19.42 17.69
N ILE A 174 -9.86 -20.35 18.64
CA ILE A 174 -10.44 -20.13 19.95
C ILE A 174 -9.32 -20.31 20.98
N TYR A 175 -9.11 -19.28 21.81
CA TYR A 175 -8.02 -19.27 22.80
C TYR A 175 -8.38 -20.05 24.09
N ASP A 176 -9.67 -20.30 24.33
CA ASP A 176 -10.20 -21.05 25.48
C ASP A 176 -11.33 -21.97 25.02
N PHE A 177 -11.24 -23.27 25.30
CA PHE A 177 -12.24 -24.26 24.91
C PHE A 177 -13.44 -24.33 25.86
N ASP A 178 -13.32 -23.72 27.02
CA ASP A 178 -14.34 -23.73 28.06
C ASP A 178 -15.26 -22.48 28.00
N ASP A 179 -15.01 -21.55 27.07
CA ASP A 179 -15.82 -20.35 26.75
C ASP A 179 -16.88 -20.67 25.64
#